data_AF-A0A1S3Z0T9-F1
#
_entry.id   AF-A0A1S3Z0T9-F1
#
_cell.length_a   1.000
_cell.length_b   1.000
_cell.length_c   1.000
_cell.angle_alpha   90.00
_cell.angle_beta   90.00
_cell.angle_gamma   90.00
#
_symmetry.space_group_name_H-M   'P 1'
#
loop_
_entity.id
_entity.type
_entity.pdbx_description
1 polymer ?
#
loop_
_entity_poly.entity_id
_entity_poly.type
_entity_poly.pdbx_seq_one_letter_code
_entity_poly.pdbx_strand_id
1 'polypeptide(L)'
;MTRVAGGNDVVFENGKSHPFDVIVFATGFKRTTHNWLQGDDYLLNEDGLPKPAFPDHWKGKKGLYCVGLSRRGLYGIAFDAQSIATHINSLLS
;
A
#
# COMPACT_ATOMS: atom_id res chain seq x y z
N MET A 1 13.95 -16.10 -10.94
CA MET A 1 13.74 -15.36 -9.68
C MET A 1 14.95 -15.54 -8.76
N THR A 2 15.59 -14.44 -8.40
CA THR A 2 16.64 -14.43 -7.36
C THR A 2 16.01 -14.68 -5.98
N ARG A 3 16.61 -15.57 -5.17
CA ARG A 3 16.10 -15.90 -3.82
C ARG A 3 17.23 -16.16 -2.84
N VAL A 4 16.94 -15.96 -1.55
CA VAL A 4 17.82 -16.42 -0.46
C VAL A 4 17.52 -17.89 -0.21
N ALA A 5 18.54 -18.76 -0.29
CA ALA A 5 18.38 -20.22 -0.18
C ALA A 5 18.52 -20.76 1.26
N GLY A 6 18.69 -19.87 2.24
CA GLY A 6 18.99 -20.20 3.64
C GLY A 6 20.42 -19.80 3.98
N GLY A 7 20.64 -19.28 5.19
CA GLY A 7 21.91 -18.64 5.55
C GLY A 7 22.16 -17.38 4.70
N ASN A 8 23.39 -17.22 4.20
CA ASN A 8 23.78 -16.06 3.41
C ASN A 8 23.90 -16.34 1.89
N ASP A 9 23.37 -17.46 1.43
CA ASP A 9 23.45 -17.85 0.02
C ASP A 9 22.29 -17.28 -0.80
N VAL A 10 22.64 -16.65 -1.93
CA VAL A 10 21.69 -16.13 -2.91
C VAL A 10 21.75 -16.95 -4.18
N VAL A 11 20.60 -17.51 -4.57
CA VAL A 11 20.41 -18.21 -5.84
C VAL A 11 19.90 -17.22 -6.87
N PHE A 12 20.66 -17.02 -7.95
CA PHE A 12 20.32 -16.16 -9.06
C PHE A 12 19.40 -16.87 -10.07
N GLU A 13 18.83 -16.11 -11.00
CA GLU A 13 17.88 -16.65 -11.99
C GLU A 13 18.47 -17.72 -12.90
N ASN A 14 19.79 -17.69 -13.11
CA ASN A 14 20.53 -18.69 -13.87
C ASN A 14 20.82 -19.98 -13.06
N GLY A 15 20.29 -20.10 -11.85
CA GLY A 15 20.46 -21.25 -10.96
C GLY A 15 21.77 -21.26 -10.16
N LYS A 16 22.69 -20.30 -10.38
CA LYS A 16 23.95 -20.22 -9.62
C LYS A 16 23.69 -19.71 -8.21
N SER A 17 24.38 -20.29 -7.24
CA SER A 17 24.34 -19.87 -5.83
C SER A 17 25.67 -19.21 -5.45
N HIS A 18 25.60 -18.09 -4.73
CA HIS A 18 26.79 -17.41 -4.20
C HIS A 18 26.55 -16.92 -2.76
N PRO A 19 27.53 -17.07 -1.85
CA PRO A 19 27.47 -16.54 -0.50
C PRO A 19 27.72 -15.02 -0.48
N PHE A 20 27.10 -14.33 0.48
CA PHE A 20 27.31 -12.91 0.76
C PHE A 20 27.60 -12.68 2.25
N ASP A 21 28.32 -11.61 2.59
CA ASP A 21 28.54 -11.28 4.01
C ASP A 21 27.27 -10.72 4.67
N VAL A 22 26.51 -9.92 3.91
CA VAL A 22 25.29 -9.24 4.36
C VAL A 22 24.27 -9.20 3.23
N ILE A 23 23.00 -9.40 3.57
CA ILE A 23 21.86 -9.27 2.66
C ILE A 23 20.94 -8.17 3.20
N VAL A 24 20.68 -7.13 2.40
CA VAL A 24 19.78 -6.03 2.75
C VAL A 24 18.46 -6.15 2.01
N PHE A 25 17.36 -6.31 2.74
CA PHE A 25 16.01 -6.40 2.17
C PHE A 25 15.43 -5.01 1.90
N ALA A 26 15.84 -4.38 0.79
CA ALA A 26 15.24 -3.15 0.27
C ALA A 26 14.05 -3.45 -0.68
N THR A 27 13.23 -4.44 -0.35
CA THR A 27 12.15 -4.98 -1.21
C THR A 27 10.80 -4.27 -1.04
N GLY A 28 10.78 -3.18 -0.28
CA GLY A 28 9.58 -2.38 -0.01
C GLY A 28 8.68 -2.97 1.09
N PHE A 29 7.43 -2.51 1.14
CA PHE A 29 6.46 -2.84 2.17
C PHE A 29 5.11 -3.26 1.57
N LYS A 30 4.47 -4.26 2.19
CA LYS A 30 3.07 -4.62 1.94
C LYS A 30 2.16 -3.95 2.96
N ARG A 31 1.01 -3.43 2.53
CA ARG A 31 0.01 -2.90 3.46
C ARG A 31 -0.79 -4.07 4.04
N THR A 32 -1.06 -4.03 5.33
CA THR A 32 -1.84 -5.06 6.05
C THR A 32 -3.24 -4.57 6.42
N THR A 33 -3.65 -3.39 5.95
CA THR A 33 -4.95 -2.79 6.30
C THR A 33 -6.12 -3.73 6.03
N HIS A 34 -6.11 -4.43 4.89
CA HIS A 34 -7.14 -5.42 4.52
C HIS A 34 -7.18 -6.65 5.46
N ASN A 35 -6.16 -6.88 6.29
CA ASN A 35 -6.13 -8.01 7.23
C ASN A 35 -6.83 -7.70 8.56
N TRP A 36 -6.92 -6.42 8.94
CA TRP A 36 -7.46 -6.02 10.24
C TRP A 36 -8.69 -5.13 10.14
N LEU A 37 -8.87 -4.42 9.02
CA LEU A 37 -10.05 -3.62 8.76
C LEU A 37 -11.17 -4.54 8.28
N GLN A 38 -12.24 -4.68 9.08
CA GLN A 38 -13.34 -5.59 8.77
C GLN A 38 -14.45 -4.87 7.99
N GLY A 39 -15.09 -5.59 7.07
CA GLY A 39 -16.25 -5.09 6.32
C GLY A 39 -15.91 -4.02 5.28
N ASP A 40 -14.64 -3.94 4.87
CA ASP A 40 -14.11 -2.99 3.90
C ASP A 40 -13.92 -3.60 2.50
N ASP A 41 -14.61 -4.71 2.20
CA ASP A 41 -14.56 -5.40 0.89
C ASP A 41 -14.85 -4.45 -0.29
N TYR A 42 -15.52 -3.32 -0.05
CA TYR A 42 -15.78 -2.31 -1.07
C TYR A 42 -14.64 -1.28 -1.25
N LEU A 43 -13.74 -1.18 -0.28
CA LEU A 43 -12.77 -0.09 -0.14
C LEU A 43 -11.35 -0.52 -0.48
N LEU A 44 -10.83 -1.60 0.11
CA LEU A 44 -9.44 -2.03 -0.09
C LEU A 44 -9.37 -3.36 -0.84
N ASN A 45 -8.40 -3.48 -1.76
CA ASN A 45 -8.06 -4.74 -2.41
C ASN A 45 -7.06 -5.56 -1.57
N GLU A 46 -6.70 -6.75 -2.04
CA GLU A 46 -5.77 -7.67 -1.38
C GLU A 46 -4.36 -7.07 -1.20
N ASP A 47 -3.99 -6.06 -1.97
CA ASP A 47 -2.73 -5.32 -1.80
C ASP A 47 -2.84 -4.15 -0.79
N GLY A 48 -4.02 -3.96 -0.20
CA GLY A 48 -4.36 -2.82 0.67
C GLY A 48 -4.41 -1.48 -0.07
N LEU A 49 -4.75 -1.50 -1.36
CA LEU A 49 -4.97 -0.30 -2.19
C LEU A 49 -6.46 0.03 -2.29
N PRO A 50 -6.82 1.32 -2.43
CA PRO A 50 -8.21 1.70 -2.70
C PRO A 50 -8.72 1.06 -4.00
N LYS A 51 -9.89 0.42 -3.91
CA LYS A 51 -10.64 -0.11 -5.07
C LYS A 51 -11.27 1.00 -5.92
N PRO A 52 -11.84 2.09 -5.36
CA PRO A 52 -12.38 3.16 -6.18
C PRO A 52 -11.25 3.86 -6.94
N ALA A 53 -11.53 4.27 -8.17
CA ALA A 53 -10.53 4.91 -9.03
C ALA A 53 -10.36 6.40 -8.71
N PHE A 54 -9.21 6.95 -9.08
CA PHE A 54 -8.98 8.40 -9.08
C PHE A 54 -10.02 9.10 -9.97
N PRO A 55 -10.56 10.28 -9.59
CA PRO A 55 -10.14 11.15 -8.47
C PRO A 55 -10.79 10.85 -7.11
N ASP A 56 -11.75 9.93 -7.04
CA ASP A 56 -12.56 9.68 -5.83
C ASP A 56 -12.09 8.47 -5.01
N HIS A 57 -10.89 7.94 -5.31
CA HIS A 57 -10.28 6.79 -4.64
C HIS A 57 -10.13 6.94 -3.12
N TRP A 58 -10.09 8.18 -2.63
CA TRP A 58 -9.95 8.50 -1.22
C TRP A 58 -11.26 8.33 -0.41
N LYS A 59 -12.42 8.23 -1.09
CA LYS A 59 -13.73 8.27 -0.43
C LYS A 59 -14.32 6.88 -0.21
N GLY A 60 -14.47 6.49 1.05
CA GLY A 60 -15.20 5.30 1.47
C GLY A 60 -16.63 5.58 1.93
N LYS A 61 -17.23 4.64 2.65
CA LYS A 61 -18.60 4.73 3.19
C LYS A 61 -18.53 4.92 4.71
N LYS A 62 -19.62 5.42 5.30
CA LYS A 62 -19.80 5.54 6.77
C LYS A 62 -18.65 6.30 7.47
N GLY A 63 -18.12 7.35 6.83
CA GLY A 63 -17.04 8.17 7.38
C GLY A 63 -15.64 7.55 7.31
N LEU A 64 -15.47 6.42 6.60
CA LEU A 64 -14.17 5.82 6.34
C LEU A 64 -13.55 6.42 5.07
N TYR A 65 -12.25 6.73 5.12
CA TYR A 65 -11.50 7.34 4.01
C TYR A 65 -10.14 6.69 3.83
N CYS A 66 -9.62 6.74 2.60
CA CYS A 66 -8.26 6.30 2.26
C CYS A 66 -7.36 7.51 2.00
N VAL A 67 -6.35 7.72 2.84
CA VAL A 67 -5.35 8.78 2.68
C VAL A 67 -4.01 8.16 2.31
N GLY A 68 -3.42 8.53 1.17
CA GLY A 68 -2.04 8.13 0.85
C GLY A 68 -1.87 6.66 0.45
N LEU A 69 -2.96 5.92 0.26
CA LEU A 69 -2.93 4.51 -0.12
C LEU A 69 -2.88 4.29 -1.64
N SER A 70 -2.99 5.36 -2.45
CA SER A 70 -3.14 5.31 -3.91
C SER A 70 -1.82 5.16 -4.71
N ARG A 71 -0.66 5.06 -4.05
CA ARG A 71 0.69 5.03 -4.67
C ARG A 71 1.00 6.26 -5.55
N ARG A 72 0.39 7.41 -5.24
CA ARG A 72 0.56 8.68 -5.99
C ARG A 72 1.60 9.64 -5.40
N GLY A 73 2.46 9.14 -4.51
CA GLY A 73 3.53 9.91 -3.87
C GLY A 73 3.02 11.05 -2.96
N LEU A 74 3.91 12.01 -2.68
CA LEU A 74 3.63 13.13 -1.77
C LEU A 74 2.53 14.07 -2.31
N TYR A 75 2.45 14.24 -3.63
CA TYR A 75 1.37 14.99 -4.25
C TYR A 75 0.02 14.30 -4.02
N GLY A 76 -0.04 12.99 -4.23
CA GLY A 76 -1.26 12.20 -4.02
C GLY A 76 -1.78 12.26 -2.59
N ILE A 77 -0.91 12.10 -1.59
CA ILE A 77 -1.34 12.18 -0.19
C ILE A 77 -1.87 13.57 0.17
N ALA A 78 -1.27 14.63 -0.37
CA ALA A 78 -1.73 16.00 -0.15
C ALA A 78 -3.10 16.24 -0.80
N PHE A 79 -3.33 15.71 -2.01
CA PHE A 79 -4.63 15.74 -2.67
C PHE A 79 -5.69 15.00 -1.85
N ASP A 80 -5.41 13.76 -1.47
CA ASP A 80 -6.34 12.92 -0.67
C ASP A 80 -6.73 13.64 0.63
N ALA A 81 -5.75 14.17 1.36
CA ALA A 81 -5.98 14.86 2.63
C ALA A 81 -6.86 16.11 2.48
N GLN A 82 -6.62 16.93 1.44
CA GLN A 82 -7.41 18.12 1.17
C GLN A 82 -8.85 17.77 0.76
N SER A 83 -9.03 16.76 -0.08
CA SER A 83 -10.36 16.30 -0.51
C SER A 83 -11.16 15.75 0.67
N ILE A 84 -10.53 14.97 1.56
CA ILE A 84 -11.16 14.44 2.77
C ILE A 84 -11.54 15.57 3.73
N ALA A 85 -10.64 16.52 4.01
CA ALA A 85 -10.92 17.65 4.88
C ALA A 85 -12.10 18.49 4.36
N THR A 86 -12.11 18.77 3.05
CA THR A 86 -13.20 19.51 2.39
C THR A 86 -14.52 18.76 2.52
N HIS A 87 -14.52 17.44 2.30
CA HIS A 87 -15.73 16.63 2.41
C HIS A 87 -16.25 16.58 3.86
N ILE A 88 -15.38 16.38 4.84
CA ILE A 88 -15.77 16.42 6.26
C ILE A 88 -16.38 17.79 6.61
N ASN A 89 -15.74 18.88 6.19
CA ASN A 89 -16.26 20.23 6.42
C ASN A 89 -17.67 20.42 5.82
N SER A 90 -17.92 19.90 4.62
CA SER A 90 -19.25 19.96 3.98
C SER A 90 -20.34 19.15 4.70
N LEU A 91 -19.97 18.19 5.55
CA LEU A 91 -20.91 17.41 6.36
C LEU A 91 -21.26 18.09 7.69
N LEU A 92 -20.44 19.05 8.12
CA LEU A 92 -20.58 19.78 9.38
C LEU A 92 -21.17 21.19 9.21
N SER A 93 -21.21 21.69 7.97
CA SER A 93 -21.77 22.99 7.60
C SER A 93 -23.25 22.84 7.25
#